data_AF-A0AAF0IU78-F1
#
_entry.id   AF-A0AAF0IU78-F1
#
_cell.length_a   1.000
_cell.length_b   1.000
_cell.length_c   1.000
_cell.angle_alpha   90.00
_cell.angle_beta   90.00
_cell.angle_gamma   90.00
#
_symmetry.space_group_name_H-M   'P 1'
#
loop_
_entity.id
_entity.type
_entity.pdbx_description
1 polymer ?
#
loop_
_entity_poly.entity_id
_entity_poly.type
_entity_poly.pdbx_seq_one_letter_code
_entity_poly.pdbx_strand_id
1 'polypeptide(L)'
;MAAHDPVRASSAGAPAPHAPLYTDTSLDDVLAMVDEHALERDESVDPMALLAYYRRLLPFRSLFTWLNQDVALTRSFTHREFAFTLQNDAYLRYQSFSSWDEWKREVCRLNPSRFEIGPVYSAKPKDRKTMQKASFRPVERELVFDIDMTDYDEIRTCCSDKQICARCWKLIAVAVEVLDSVLREDFGFRHIVWVYSGRRGIHCWVADPEARALPDEARKALVGWTEVIRGSANQTKKVALGNAAPGAPRVLHPSLRRALGADVLSNSGSQGTASAARGPLQRAFFDIILTDQDVFRERARWETLLALLPANDSEAVVRLEAKWAAAPRSSVRKWDDVLETASKSAERVRPAWIAAIEDIVLQYTYPRIDAEVSKRQNHLLKSPFVVHPSTGRVCVPLEVEQIQHFDPHNGAPTVAQLLRELNRHEAQHAASSPAAPHTKGEWEKTSLRPFVEQFDRATAKLLREVRDAKRATTKHSLDF
;
A
#
# COMPACT_ATOMS: atom_id res chain seq x y z
N MET A 1 56.91 -70.36 2.96
CA MET A 1 57.74 -69.15 2.87
C MET A 1 56.99 -68.02 3.56
N ALA A 2 57.58 -67.50 4.66
CA ALA A 2 57.46 -66.16 5.27
C ALA A 2 56.10 -65.43 5.32
N ALA A 3 55.69 -64.70 6.36
CA ALA A 3 56.15 -64.46 7.74
C ALA A 3 55.07 -63.55 8.41
N HIS A 4 54.81 -63.80 9.70
CA HIS A 4 54.37 -62.92 10.81
C HIS A 4 53.51 -61.64 10.63
N ASP A 5 52.37 -61.67 11.38
CA ASP A 5 51.65 -60.66 12.20
C ASP A 5 52.35 -59.32 12.59
N PRO A 6 51.65 -58.23 13.03
CA PRO A 6 50.42 -58.27 13.85
C PRO A 6 49.32 -57.19 13.64
N VAL A 7 48.16 -57.52 14.21
CA VAL A 7 47.01 -56.67 14.55
C VAL A 7 47.41 -55.39 15.31
N ARG A 8 46.87 -54.25 14.89
CA ARG A 8 46.97 -52.97 15.62
C ARG A 8 45.58 -52.40 15.89
N ALA A 9 45.21 -52.34 17.16
CA ALA A 9 44.04 -51.62 17.66
C ALA A 9 44.23 -50.10 17.48
N SER A 10 43.24 -49.41 16.91
CA SER A 10 43.18 -47.96 16.93
C SER A 10 42.13 -47.50 17.95
N SER A 11 42.63 -46.84 18.99
CA SER A 11 41.88 -46.13 20.03
C SER A 11 40.89 -45.12 19.44
N ALA A 12 39.66 -45.14 19.94
CA ALA A 12 38.69 -44.07 19.78
C ALA A 12 39.23 -42.78 20.41
N GLY A 13 39.53 -41.79 19.57
CA GLY A 13 39.87 -40.44 20.00
C GLY A 13 38.60 -39.70 20.43
N ALA A 14 38.65 -39.07 21.61
CA ALA A 14 37.60 -38.21 22.12
C ALA A 14 37.31 -37.04 21.14
N PRO A 15 36.04 -36.59 21.01
CA PRO A 15 35.71 -35.44 20.19
C PRO A 15 36.31 -34.18 20.82
N ALA A 16 36.99 -33.38 20.00
CA ALA A 16 37.53 -32.07 20.37
C ALA A 16 36.39 -31.14 20.86
N PRO A 17 36.66 -30.28 21.85
CA PRO A 17 35.64 -29.37 22.37
C PRO A 17 35.20 -28.40 21.27
N HIS A 18 33.88 -28.28 21.11
CA HIS A 18 33.25 -27.30 20.25
C HIS A 18 33.81 -25.90 20.54
N ALA A 19 34.49 -25.32 19.55
CA ALA A 19 34.79 -23.89 19.55
C ALA A 19 33.47 -23.10 19.53
N PRO A 20 33.31 -22.05 20.35
CA PRO A 20 32.10 -21.27 20.36
C PRO A 20 31.96 -20.49 19.04
N LEU A 21 30.93 -20.82 18.27
CA LEU A 21 30.47 -20.02 17.12
C LEU A 21 29.75 -18.78 17.63
N TYR A 22 30.52 -17.81 18.11
CA TYR A 22 30.08 -16.44 18.32
C TYR A 22 31.24 -15.51 17.97
N THR A 23 31.23 -14.98 16.77
CA THR A 23 31.87 -13.68 16.52
C THR A 23 30.77 -12.65 16.68
N ASP A 24 30.76 -11.98 17.84
CA ASP A 24 30.12 -10.68 18.00
C ASP A 24 30.91 -9.71 17.11
N THR A 25 30.62 -9.71 15.80
CA THR A 25 31.29 -8.82 14.86
C THR A 25 30.99 -7.40 15.30
N SER A 26 32.04 -6.63 15.61
CA SER A 26 31.86 -5.29 16.18
C SER A 26 31.11 -4.40 15.19
N LEU A 27 30.41 -3.39 15.71
CA LEU A 27 29.63 -2.46 14.87
C LEU A 27 30.50 -1.78 13.79
N ASP A 28 31.76 -1.52 14.10
CA ASP A 28 32.72 -0.89 13.20
C ASP A 28 33.11 -1.84 12.06
N ASP A 29 33.23 -3.14 12.35
CA ASP A 29 33.52 -4.16 11.35
C ASP A 29 32.35 -4.32 10.36
N VAL A 30 31.10 -4.23 10.84
CA VAL A 30 29.92 -4.30 9.98
C VAL A 30 29.87 -3.12 9.01
N LEU A 31 30.23 -1.92 9.46
CA LEU A 31 30.27 -0.71 8.62
C LEU A 31 31.45 -0.74 7.63
N ALA A 32 32.63 -1.21 8.06
CA ALA A 32 33.80 -1.35 7.19
C ALA A 32 33.60 -2.38 6.07
N MET A 33 32.65 -3.30 6.22
CA MET A 33 32.30 -4.31 5.22
C MET A 33 31.21 -3.86 4.23
N VAL A 34 30.58 -2.69 4.44
CA VAL A 34 29.62 -2.13 3.47
C VAL A 34 30.41 -1.48 2.33
N ASP A 35 30.43 -2.12 1.16
CA ASP A 35 31.03 -1.54 -0.05
C ASP A 35 30.09 -0.47 -0.63
N GLU A 36 30.40 0.80 -0.36
CA GLU A 36 29.64 1.95 -0.85
C GLU A 36 29.53 1.98 -2.40
N HIS A 37 30.51 1.42 -3.12
CA HIS A 37 30.50 1.33 -4.58
C HIS A 37 29.73 0.09 -5.11
N ALA A 38 29.45 -0.91 -4.27
CA ALA A 38 28.59 -2.04 -4.62
C ALA A 38 27.09 -1.68 -4.48
N LEU A 39 26.75 -0.79 -3.54
CA LEU A 39 25.39 -0.27 -3.33
C LEU A 39 24.82 0.47 -4.55
N GLU A 40 25.67 0.92 -5.48
CA GLU A 40 25.28 1.58 -6.73
C GLU A 40 25.09 0.61 -7.91
N ARG A 41 25.55 -0.65 -7.78
CA ARG A 41 25.65 -1.61 -8.89
C ARG A 41 24.70 -2.80 -8.82
N ASP A 42 24.01 -3.00 -7.70
CA ASP A 42 23.08 -4.12 -7.51
C ASP A 42 21.63 -3.64 -7.39
N GLU A 43 20.71 -4.24 -8.15
CA GLU A 43 19.27 -4.01 -7.99
C GLU A 43 18.75 -4.61 -6.67
N SER A 44 19.54 -5.48 -6.01
CA SER A 44 19.25 -6.09 -4.72
C SER A 44 19.89 -5.34 -3.55
N VAL A 45 19.17 -5.22 -2.44
CA VAL A 45 19.68 -4.59 -1.21
C VAL A 45 20.71 -5.50 -0.56
N ASP A 46 21.93 -4.98 -0.35
CA ASP A 46 22.97 -5.65 0.42
C ASP A 46 22.45 -6.07 1.82
N PRO A 47 22.53 -7.37 2.18
CA PRO A 47 22.12 -7.87 3.50
C PRO A 47 22.80 -7.15 4.66
N MET A 48 24.05 -6.67 4.52
CA MET A 48 24.74 -5.96 5.60
C MET A 48 24.17 -4.54 5.77
N ALA A 49 23.91 -3.82 4.68
CA ALA A 49 23.18 -2.55 4.72
C ALA A 49 21.79 -2.71 5.36
N LEU A 50 21.07 -3.79 5.04
CA LEU A 50 19.75 -4.06 5.64
C LEU A 50 19.84 -4.35 7.15
N LEU A 51 20.85 -5.11 7.57
CA LEU A 51 21.11 -5.38 8.98
C LEU A 51 21.44 -4.10 9.74
N ALA A 52 22.27 -3.23 9.16
CA ALA A 52 22.59 -1.92 9.73
C ALA A 52 21.32 -1.06 9.88
N TYR A 53 20.45 -1.06 8.87
CA TYR A 53 19.15 -0.39 8.91
C TYR A 53 18.26 -0.90 10.05
N TYR A 54 18.10 -2.21 10.20
CA TYR A 54 17.32 -2.78 11.29
C TYR A 54 17.93 -2.46 12.67
N ARG A 55 19.25 -2.49 12.80
CA ARG A 55 19.91 -2.18 14.08
C ARG A 55 19.75 -0.72 14.50
N ARG A 56 19.86 0.22 13.56
CA ARG A 56 20.04 1.64 13.86
C ARG A 56 18.83 2.51 13.54
N LEU A 57 18.13 2.23 12.44
CA LEU A 57 17.20 3.17 11.80
C LEU A 57 15.73 2.74 11.85
N LEU A 58 15.42 1.45 11.77
CA LEU A 58 14.03 0.97 11.82
C LEU A 58 13.35 1.41 13.13
N PRO A 59 12.24 2.19 13.09
CA PRO A 59 11.59 2.73 14.28
C PRO A 59 10.75 1.69 15.04
N PHE A 60 11.41 0.66 15.60
CA PHE A 60 10.76 -0.43 16.34
C PHE A 60 9.83 0.05 17.45
N ARG A 61 10.20 1.10 18.20
CA ARG A 61 9.39 1.66 19.28
C ARG A 61 8.09 2.29 18.75
N SER A 62 8.17 3.02 17.64
CA SER A 62 7.00 3.61 16.98
C SER A 62 6.06 2.52 16.47
N LEU A 63 6.59 1.54 15.74
CA LEU A 63 5.82 0.39 15.23
C LEU A 63 5.17 -0.42 16.36
N PHE A 64 5.92 -0.70 17.43
CA PHE A 64 5.39 -1.37 18.62
C PHE A 64 4.25 -0.56 19.26
N THR A 65 4.44 0.74 19.44
CA THR A 65 3.45 1.62 20.07
C THR A 65 2.15 1.65 19.26
N TRP A 66 2.28 1.75 17.93
CA TRP A 66 1.14 1.65 17.02
C TRP A 66 0.46 0.29 17.13
N LEU A 67 1.18 -0.83 17.01
CA LEU A 67 0.59 -2.17 17.03
C LEU A 67 -0.01 -2.56 18.39
N ASN A 68 0.55 -2.04 19.49
CA ASN A 68 0.09 -2.30 20.84
C ASN A 68 -1.20 -1.53 21.18
N GLN A 69 -1.45 -0.40 20.50
CA GLN A 69 -2.66 0.43 20.62
C GLN A 69 -2.93 0.98 22.04
N ASP A 70 -1.93 0.91 22.91
CA ASP A 70 -2.00 1.37 24.30
C ASP A 70 -0.60 1.71 24.84
N VAL A 71 -0.54 2.40 25.97
CA VAL A 71 0.69 2.62 26.75
C VAL A 71 1.08 1.35 27.52
N ALA A 72 0.11 0.63 28.07
CA ALA A 72 0.34 -0.65 28.74
C ALA A 72 0.43 -1.78 27.72
N LEU A 73 1.25 -2.81 27.96
CA LEU A 73 1.36 -3.96 27.06
C LEU A 73 0.02 -4.70 26.96
N THR A 74 -0.43 -4.98 25.72
CA THR A 74 -1.71 -5.63 25.45
C THR A 74 -1.56 -6.93 24.64
N ARG A 75 -2.69 -7.61 24.43
CA ARG A 75 -2.78 -8.73 23.49
C ARG A 75 -2.61 -8.27 22.04
N SER A 76 -2.90 -7.01 21.73
CA SER A 76 -2.76 -6.42 20.39
C SER A 76 -1.34 -6.53 19.83
N PHE A 77 -0.32 -6.56 20.71
CA PHE A 77 1.06 -6.87 20.32
C PHE A 77 1.45 -8.32 20.61
N THR A 78 1.22 -8.81 21.83
CA THR A 78 1.74 -10.13 22.27
C THR A 78 1.16 -11.32 21.51
N HIS A 79 -0.05 -11.17 20.96
CA HIS A 79 -0.75 -12.22 20.22
C HIS A 79 -0.79 -11.94 18.71
N ARG A 80 -0.01 -10.96 18.24
CA ARG A 80 0.07 -10.59 16.83
C ARG A 80 1.00 -11.50 16.07
N GLU A 81 0.54 -11.93 14.89
CA GLU A 81 1.38 -12.63 13.94
C GLU A 81 2.28 -11.65 13.19
N PHE A 82 3.56 -12.00 13.10
CA PHE A 82 4.49 -11.48 12.12
C PHE A 82 4.92 -12.64 11.22
N ALA A 83 5.12 -12.35 9.93
CA ALA A 83 5.82 -13.25 9.03
C ALA A 83 7.09 -12.61 8.49
N PHE A 84 8.12 -13.43 8.32
CA PHE A 84 9.43 -13.00 7.85
C PHE A 84 9.74 -13.72 6.55
N THR A 85 10.09 -12.96 5.50
CA THR A 85 10.75 -13.52 4.32
C THR A 85 12.25 -13.34 4.50
N LEU A 86 13.00 -14.43 4.54
CA LEU A 86 14.47 -14.38 4.69
C LEU A 86 15.16 -14.04 3.37
N GLN A 87 16.48 -13.83 3.41
CA GLN A 87 17.29 -13.54 2.21
C GLN A 87 17.30 -14.69 1.20
N ASN A 88 17.08 -15.93 1.67
CA ASN A 88 16.97 -17.13 0.85
C ASN A 88 15.51 -17.47 0.48
N ASP A 89 14.61 -16.50 0.54
CA ASP A 89 13.17 -16.64 0.29
C ASP A 89 12.41 -17.60 1.22
N ALA A 90 13.05 -18.12 2.27
CA ALA A 90 12.35 -18.90 3.29
C ALA A 90 11.29 -18.03 3.99
N TYR A 91 10.05 -18.50 4.02
CA TYR A 91 8.91 -17.77 4.58
C TYR A 91 8.51 -18.33 5.94
N LEU A 92 8.78 -17.56 7.00
CA LEU A 92 8.53 -17.94 8.39
C LEU A 92 7.28 -17.25 8.92
N ARG A 93 6.20 -18.01 9.08
CA ARG A 93 4.93 -17.52 9.63
C ARG A 93 4.79 -17.77 11.13
N TYR A 94 3.80 -17.11 11.72
CA TYR A 94 3.38 -17.28 13.11
C TYR A 94 4.46 -16.90 14.13
N GLN A 95 5.26 -15.88 13.82
CA GLN A 95 6.15 -15.26 14.80
C GLN A 95 5.34 -14.29 15.68
N SER A 96 5.73 -14.14 16.94
CA SER A 96 5.08 -13.23 17.90
C SER A 96 6.00 -12.88 19.06
N PHE A 97 5.90 -11.65 19.56
CA PHE A 97 6.89 -11.07 20.49
C PHE A 97 6.21 -10.42 21.70
N SER A 98 6.93 -10.33 22.82
CA SER A 98 6.42 -9.75 24.07
C SER A 98 6.85 -8.31 24.29
N SER A 99 7.83 -7.82 23.52
CA SER A 99 8.32 -6.45 23.57
C SER A 99 8.93 -6.02 22.22
N TRP A 100 9.09 -4.71 22.03
CA TRP A 100 9.82 -4.17 20.88
C TRP A 100 11.29 -4.61 20.84
N ASP A 101 11.89 -4.86 22.00
CA ASP A 101 13.28 -5.29 22.15
C ASP A 101 13.47 -6.77 21.76
N GLU A 102 12.56 -7.67 22.19
CA GLU A 102 12.53 -9.06 21.72
C GLU A 102 12.37 -9.12 20.20
N TRP A 103 11.44 -8.31 19.66
CA TRP A 103 11.21 -8.22 18.24
C TRP A 103 12.43 -7.69 17.47
N LYS A 104 13.05 -6.60 17.94
CA LYS A 104 14.27 -6.03 17.34
C LYS A 104 15.40 -7.06 17.30
N ARG A 105 15.67 -7.76 18.41
CA ARG A 105 16.71 -8.80 18.46
C ARG A 105 16.48 -9.88 17.42
N GLU A 106 15.24 -10.37 17.30
CA GLU A 106 14.93 -11.45 16.37
C GLU A 106 15.01 -11.00 14.91
N VAL A 107 14.53 -9.80 14.59
CA VAL A 107 14.67 -9.23 13.23
C VAL A 107 16.15 -9.04 12.88
N CYS A 108 16.98 -8.55 13.80
CA CYS A 108 18.42 -8.40 13.57
C CYS A 108 19.13 -9.76 13.44
N ARG A 109 18.70 -10.78 14.20
CA ARG A 109 19.28 -12.13 14.16
C ARG A 109 18.96 -12.84 12.85
N LEU A 110 17.73 -12.72 12.37
CA LEU A 110 17.26 -13.37 11.15
C LEU A 110 17.58 -12.57 9.88
N ASN A 111 17.75 -11.25 10.00
CA ASN A 111 17.97 -10.30 8.92
C ASN A 111 17.04 -10.54 7.70
N PRO A 112 15.71 -10.52 7.89
CA PRO A 112 14.78 -10.84 6.82
C PRO A 112 14.85 -9.81 5.69
N SER A 113 14.60 -10.20 4.44
CA SER A 113 14.52 -9.26 3.31
C SER A 113 13.30 -8.33 3.42
N ARG A 114 12.25 -8.80 4.09
CA ARG A 114 11.06 -8.03 4.51
C ARG A 114 10.30 -8.79 5.59
N PHE A 115 9.38 -8.09 6.24
CA PHE A 115 8.40 -8.72 7.12
C PHE A 115 7.00 -8.14 6.96
N GLU A 116 6.02 -8.99 7.18
CA GLU A 116 4.60 -8.70 7.09
C GLU A 116 3.94 -8.75 8.47
N ILE A 117 2.92 -7.92 8.66
CA ILE A 117 2.09 -7.86 9.86
C ILE A 117 0.79 -8.60 9.58
N GLY A 118 0.45 -9.55 10.45
CA GLY A 118 -0.78 -10.32 10.42
C GLY A 118 -1.77 -9.90 11.52
N PRO A 119 -2.84 -10.69 11.71
CA PRO A 119 -3.82 -10.43 12.75
C PRO A 119 -3.27 -10.69 14.15
N VAL A 120 -4.04 -10.23 15.12
CA VAL A 120 -3.98 -10.66 16.51
C VAL A 120 -4.82 -11.94 16.64
N TYR A 121 -4.28 -12.93 17.32
CA TYR A 121 -4.91 -14.24 17.52
C TYR A 121 -5.45 -14.40 18.94
N SER A 122 -6.29 -15.42 19.13
CA SER A 122 -6.78 -15.87 20.44
C SER A 122 -5.68 -16.35 21.40
N ALA A 123 -4.50 -16.67 20.88
CA ALA A 123 -3.30 -17.05 21.63
C ALA A 123 -2.04 -16.60 20.88
N LYS A 124 -0.87 -16.71 21.52
CA LYS A 124 0.42 -16.36 20.90
C LYS A 124 0.68 -17.22 19.66
N PRO A 125 0.87 -16.62 18.47
CA PRO A 125 1.14 -17.36 17.23
C PRO A 125 2.31 -18.37 17.30
N LYS A 126 3.39 -18.02 18.00
CA LYS A 126 4.55 -18.92 18.14
C LYS A 126 4.23 -20.23 18.87
N ASP A 127 3.20 -20.21 19.71
CA ASP A 127 2.75 -21.34 20.51
C ASP A 127 1.63 -22.14 19.82
N ARG A 128 1.21 -21.79 18.59
CA ARG A 128 0.04 -22.41 17.93
C ARG A 128 0.07 -23.95 17.87
N LYS A 129 1.27 -24.54 17.83
CA LYS A 129 1.45 -26.00 17.71
C LYS A 129 1.01 -26.75 18.97
N THR A 130 0.95 -26.08 20.12
CA THR A 130 0.50 -26.68 21.39
C THR A 130 -1.02 -26.52 21.60
N MET A 131 -1.71 -25.86 20.66
CA MET A 131 -3.13 -25.55 20.77
C MET A 131 -4.02 -26.44 19.91
N GLN A 132 -5.26 -26.63 20.36
CA GLN A 132 -6.30 -27.20 19.53
C GLN A 132 -6.60 -26.24 18.35
N LYS A 133 -6.63 -26.79 17.13
CA LYS A 133 -6.83 -26.01 15.89
C LYS A 133 -8.09 -25.15 15.92
N ALA A 134 -9.18 -25.65 16.51
CA ALA A 134 -10.45 -24.91 16.60
C ALA A 134 -10.38 -23.69 17.53
N SER A 135 -9.43 -23.65 18.45
CA SER A 135 -9.28 -22.57 19.43
C SER A 135 -8.35 -21.45 18.95
N PHE A 136 -7.47 -21.72 17.98
CA PHE A 136 -6.51 -20.74 17.43
C PHE A 136 -7.12 -20.01 16.22
N ARG A 137 -7.63 -18.80 16.46
CA ARG A 137 -8.32 -18.00 15.43
C ARG A 137 -7.92 -16.52 15.50
N PRO A 138 -7.95 -15.80 14.36
CA PRO A 138 -7.86 -14.33 14.36
C PRO A 138 -8.98 -13.73 15.23
N VAL A 139 -8.67 -12.65 15.93
CA VAL A 139 -9.64 -11.91 16.76
C VAL A 139 -9.76 -10.44 16.35
N GLU A 140 -8.67 -9.83 15.91
CA GLU A 140 -8.67 -8.47 15.37
C GLU A 140 -7.52 -8.30 14.37
N ARG A 141 -7.71 -7.40 13.41
CA ARG A 141 -6.66 -6.94 12.48
C ARG A 141 -7.07 -5.60 11.92
N GLU A 142 -6.13 -4.70 11.70
CA GLU A 142 -6.37 -3.48 10.93
C GLU A 142 -7.14 -3.80 9.63
N LEU A 143 -8.09 -2.94 9.25
CA LEU A 143 -8.66 -3.01 7.90
C LEU A 143 -7.63 -2.43 6.94
N VAL A 144 -7.29 -3.17 5.90
CA VAL A 144 -6.23 -2.78 4.98
C VAL A 144 -6.71 -2.77 3.55
N PHE A 145 -6.09 -1.95 2.72
CA PHE A 145 -6.27 -1.93 1.27
C PHE A 145 -4.91 -1.90 0.61
N ASP A 146 -4.80 -2.57 -0.54
CA ASP A 146 -3.62 -2.57 -1.38
C ASP A 146 -4.02 -2.08 -2.78
N ILE A 147 -3.27 -1.11 -3.29
CA ILE A 147 -3.44 -0.52 -4.62
C ILE A 147 -2.08 -0.64 -5.31
N ASP A 148 -1.98 -1.51 -6.31
CA ASP A 148 -0.78 -1.66 -7.14
C ASP A 148 -1.01 -1.05 -8.53
N MET A 149 0.02 -0.40 -9.06
CA MET A 149 0.00 0.19 -10.39
C MET A 149 -0.24 -0.84 -11.53
N THR A 150 0.06 -2.12 -11.34
CA THR A 150 -0.22 -3.14 -12.36
C THR A 150 -1.69 -3.26 -12.70
N ASP A 151 -2.58 -2.97 -11.74
CA ASP A 151 -4.01 -2.99 -12.00
C ASP A 151 -4.42 -1.89 -13.00
N TYR A 152 -3.54 -0.93 -13.27
CA TYR A 152 -3.74 0.16 -14.22
C TYR A 152 -2.98 -0.02 -15.55
N ASP A 153 -2.39 -1.19 -15.83
CA ASP A 153 -1.64 -1.46 -17.08
C ASP A 153 -2.49 -1.30 -18.35
N GLU A 154 -3.78 -1.59 -18.26
CA GLU A 154 -4.72 -1.34 -19.35
C GLU A 154 -5.02 0.14 -19.57
N ILE A 155 -4.59 1.04 -18.69
CA ILE A 155 -4.91 2.47 -18.76
C ILE A 155 -3.66 3.30 -19.05
N ARG A 156 -2.56 3.02 -18.33
CA ARG A 156 -1.34 3.81 -18.46
C ARG A 156 -0.60 3.54 -19.77
N THR A 157 0.05 4.56 -20.29
CA THR A 157 0.84 4.55 -21.53
C THR A 157 2.29 4.95 -21.29
N CYS A 158 2.59 5.60 -20.16
CA CYS A 158 3.94 6.10 -19.85
C CYS A 158 4.92 5.04 -19.33
N CYS A 159 4.40 3.90 -18.83
CA CYS A 159 5.17 2.82 -18.24
C CYS A 159 4.47 1.47 -18.50
N SER A 160 5.21 0.38 -18.41
CA SER A 160 4.69 -0.99 -18.46
C SER A 160 5.19 -1.83 -17.26
N ASP A 161 4.47 -2.90 -16.96
CA ASP A 161 4.85 -3.93 -15.99
C ASP A 161 5.24 -3.37 -14.61
N LYS A 162 6.53 -3.54 -14.24
CA LYS A 162 7.06 -3.17 -12.93
C LYS A 162 7.59 -1.75 -12.84
N GLN A 163 7.60 -1.02 -13.96
CA GLN A 163 8.02 0.37 -14.00
C GLN A 163 6.93 1.28 -13.46
N ILE A 164 7.31 2.41 -12.89
CA ILE A 164 6.42 3.47 -12.42
C ILE A 164 7.12 4.80 -12.66
N CYS A 165 6.36 5.90 -12.74
CA CYS A 165 6.90 7.26 -12.71
C CYS A 165 5.87 8.21 -12.08
N ALA A 166 6.25 9.48 -11.88
CA ALA A 166 5.36 10.51 -11.35
C ALA A 166 4.07 10.72 -12.19
N ARG A 167 4.07 10.37 -13.48
CA ARG A 167 2.88 10.51 -14.35
C ARG A 167 1.79 9.51 -14.02
N CYS A 168 2.13 8.21 -13.99
CA CYS A 168 1.14 7.18 -13.64
C CYS A 168 0.85 7.14 -12.15
N TRP A 169 1.75 7.59 -11.26
CA TRP A 169 1.47 7.73 -9.82
C TRP A 169 0.21 8.56 -9.53
N LYS A 170 -0.14 9.53 -10.38
CA LYS A 170 -1.39 10.30 -10.27
C LYS A 170 -2.65 9.41 -10.24
N LEU A 171 -2.61 8.22 -10.84
CA LEU A 171 -3.71 7.23 -10.75
C LEU A 171 -3.85 6.67 -9.34
N ILE A 172 -2.74 6.40 -8.65
CA ILE A 172 -2.74 6.01 -7.23
C ILE A 172 -3.24 7.18 -6.38
N ALA A 173 -2.80 8.40 -6.68
CA ALA A 173 -3.18 9.57 -5.90
C ALA A 173 -4.69 9.84 -5.92
N VAL A 174 -5.35 9.78 -7.09
CA VAL A 174 -6.82 9.89 -7.14
C VAL A 174 -7.51 8.70 -6.49
N ALA A 175 -6.94 7.49 -6.59
CA ALA A 175 -7.49 6.32 -5.93
C ALA A 175 -7.49 6.48 -4.39
N VAL A 176 -6.40 7.03 -3.85
CA VAL A 176 -6.29 7.39 -2.44
C VAL A 176 -7.30 8.48 -2.06
N GLU A 177 -7.42 9.55 -2.84
CA GLU A 177 -8.37 10.65 -2.56
C GLU A 177 -9.81 10.12 -2.43
N VAL A 178 -10.22 9.27 -3.38
CA VAL A 178 -11.56 8.68 -3.37
C VAL A 178 -11.74 7.69 -2.22
N LEU A 179 -10.79 6.77 -2.02
CA LEU A 179 -10.92 5.75 -0.99
C LEU A 179 -10.83 6.35 0.43
N ASP A 180 -9.98 7.36 0.65
CA ASP A 180 -9.89 8.07 1.93
C ASP A 180 -11.21 8.80 2.25
N SER A 181 -11.82 9.49 1.26
CA SER A 181 -13.16 10.09 1.41
C SER A 181 -14.22 9.04 1.75
N VAL A 182 -14.22 7.88 1.09
CA VAL A 182 -15.16 6.79 1.42
C VAL A 182 -14.96 6.32 2.87
N LEU A 183 -13.73 6.01 3.27
CA LEU A 183 -13.43 5.51 4.62
C LEU A 183 -13.79 6.51 5.72
N ARG A 184 -13.59 7.80 5.47
CA ARG A 184 -13.90 8.85 6.45
C ARG A 184 -15.37 9.25 6.46
N GLU A 185 -15.97 9.50 5.30
CA GLU A 185 -17.32 10.07 5.21
C GLU A 185 -18.41 9.00 5.28
N ASP A 186 -18.19 7.84 4.68
CA ASP A 186 -19.22 6.79 4.63
C ASP A 186 -19.12 5.86 5.85
N PHE A 187 -17.89 5.58 6.32
CA PHE A 187 -17.64 4.66 7.44
C PHE A 187 -17.21 5.34 8.75
N GLY A 188 -16.86 6.63 8.72
CA GLY A 188 -16.51 7.37 9.93
C GLY A 188 -15.12 7.07 10.49
N PHE A 189 -14.26 6.32 9.78
CA PHE A 189 -12.94 5.94 10.26
C PHE A 189 -12.00 7.16 10.34
N ARG A 190 -11.19 7.20 11.41
CA ARG A 190 -10.35 8.36 11.73
C ARG A 190 -8.86 8.05 11.65
N HIS A 191 -8.46 6.84 12.03
CA HIS A 191 -7.07 6.43 12.22
C HIS A 191 -6.57 5.66 11.00
N ILE A 192 -6.38 6.41 9.92
CA ILE A 192 -5.97 5.90 8.61
C ILE A 192 -4.51 6.29 8.36
N VAL A 193 -3.67 5.31 8.03
CA VAL A 193 -2.27 5.51 7.62
C VAL A 193 -2.07 4.94 6.23
N TRP A 194 -1.71 5.80 5.29
CA TRP A 194 -1.29 5.41 3.95
C TRP A 194 0.22 5.21 3.91
N VAL A 195 0.69 4.15 3.25
CA VAL A 195 2.09 3.73 3.27
C VAL A 195 2.53 3.38 1.86
N TYR A 196 3.54 4.08 1.34
CA TYR A 196 4.17 3.71 0.08
C TYR A 196 4.73 2.29 0.17
N SER A 197 4.43 1.44 -0.82
CA SER A 197 4.82 0.02 -0.85
C SER A 197 6.32 -0.24 -1.01
N GLY A 198 7.11 0.81 -1.25
CA GLY A 198 8.53 0.76 -1.58
C GLY A 198 8.83 0.58 -3.08
N ARG A 199 7.81 0.41 -3.92
CA ARG A 199 7.97 0.31 -5.38
C ARG A 199 6.91 1.07 -6.16
N ARG A 200 5.72 0.49 -6.33
CA ARG A 200 4.73 0.97 -7.32
C ARG A 200 3.30 1.05 -6.83
N GLY A 201 3.04 0.62 -5.59
CA GLY A 201 1.73 0.69 -4.97
C GLY A 201 1.74 1.49 -3.67
N ILE A 202 0.57 1.54 -3.05
CA ILE A 202 0.35 2.13 -1.73
C ILE A 202 -0.58 1.23 -0.92
N HIS A 203 -0.29 1.11 0.38
CA HIS A 203 -1.11 0.36 1.33
C HIS A 203 -1.87 1.33 2.23
N CYS A 204 -3.11 1.01 2.55
CA CYS A 204 -3.90 1.68 3.57
C CYS A 204 -3.98 0.80 4.82
N TRP A 205 -3.82 1.40 6.00
CA TRP A 205 -4.03 0.76 7.30
C TRP A 205 -5.03 1.58 8.12
N VAL A 206 -6.21 1.02 8.35
CA VAL A 206 -7.25 1.61 9.21
C VAL A 206 -7.17 0.94 10.58
N ALA A 207 -6.78 1.71 11.58
CA ALA A 207 -6.47 1.26 12.93
C ALA A 207 -7.57 1.58 13.96
N ASP A 208 -8.70 2.15 13.55
CA ASP A 208 -9.85 2.37 14.41
C ASP A 208 -10.26 1.05 15.11
N PRO A 209 -10.56 1.04 16.43
CA PRO A 209 -10.92 -0.18 17.15
C PRO A 209 -12.06 -0.98 16.50
N GLU A 210 -13.08 -0.30 16.00
CA GLU A 210 -14.21 -0.87 15.27
C GLU A 210 -13.79 -1.49 13.93
N ALA A 211 -12.87 -0.85 13.19
CA ALA A 211 -12.33 -1.40 11.95
C ALA A 211 -11.51 -2.66 12.23
N ARG A 212 -10.72 -2.65 13.32
CA ARG A 212 -9.90 -3.77 13.76
C ARG A 212 -10.74 -5.00 14.12
N ALA A 213 -11.90 -4.76 14.73
CA ALA A 213 -12.84 -5.78 15.17
C ALA A 213 -13.75 -6.35 14.06
N LEU A 214 -13.76 -5.76 12.84
CA LEU A 214 -14.66 -6.20 11.77
C LEU A 214 -14.47 -7.69 11.44
N PRO A 215 -15.55 -8.51 11.50
CA PRO A 215 -15.52 -9.90 11.05
C PRO A 215 -15.42 -9.99 9.51
N ASP A 216 -15.03 -11.15 8.99
CA ASP A 216 -14.82 -11.37 7.55
C ASP A 216 -16.05 -11.00 6.70
N GLU A 217 -17.28 -11.30 7.15
CA GLU A 217 -18.49 -10.92 6.40
C GLU A 217 -18.69 -9.41 6.30
N ALA A 218 -18.40 -8.67 7.38
CA ALA A 218 -18.48 -7.20 7.35
C ALA A 218 -17.38 -6.60 6.48
N ARG A 219 -16.18 -7.20 6.48
CA ARG A 219 -15.09 -6.82 5.56
C ARG A 219 -15.47 -7.05 4.11
N LYS A 220 -16.05 -8.20 3.78
CA LYS A 220 -16.56 -8.49 2.42
C LYS A 220 -17.62 -7.50 1.98
N ALA A 221 -18.57 -7.15 2.86
CA ALA A 221 -19.59 -6.16 2.55
C ALA A 221 -18.98 -4.77 2.28
N LEU A 222 -18.02 -4.35 3.11
CA LEU A 222 -17.28 -3.10 2.94
C LEU A 222 -16.47 -3.09 1.64
N VAL A 223 -15.76 -4.16 1.33
CA VAL A 223 -15.02 -4.28 0.06
C VAL A 223 -15.98 -4.25 -1.13
N GLY A 224 -17.14 -4.92 -1.02
CA GLY A 224 -18.18 -4.87 -2.05
C GLY A 224 -18.78 -3.47 -2.26
N TRP A 225 -18.77 -2.63 -1.22
CA TRP A 225 -19.13 -1.21 -1.31
C TRP A 225 -18.10 -0.38 -2.08
N THR A 226 -16.81 -0.65 -1.87
CA THR A 226 -15.72 0.04 -2.56
C THR A 226 -15.38 -0.57 -3.93
N GLU A 227 -15.89 -1.75 -4.26
CA GLU A 227 -15.60 -2.45 -5.52
C GLU A 227 -16.61 -2.09 -6.62
N VAL A 228 -16.25 -1.06 -7.40
CA VAL A 228 -17.01 -0.57 -8.56
C VAL A 228 -16.58 -1.25 -9.86
N ILE A 229 -15.28 -1.46 -10.03
CA ILE A 229 -14.72 -2.07 -11.24
C ILE A 229 -14.81 -3.59 -11.07
N ARG A 230 -15.67 -4.23 -11.86
CA ARG A 230 -15.92 -5.67 -11.86
C ARG A 230 -15.76 -6.21 -13.27
N GLY A 231 -14.76 -7.06 -13.48
CA GLY A 231 -14.59 -7.76 -14.76
C GLY A 231 -13.19 -8.29 -14.96
N SER A 232 -13.08 -9.38 -15.72
CA SER A 232 -11.78 -9.99 -16.07
C SER A 232 -11.05 -9.20 -17.16
N ALA A 233 -9.78 -9.55 -17.41
CA ALA A 233 -8.98 -8.98 -18.51
C ALA A 233 -9.64 -9.15 -19.89
N ASN A 234 -10.53 -10.13 -20.06
CA ASN A 234 -11.22 -10.40 -21.33
C ASN A 234 -12.51 -9.57 -21.53
N GLN A 235 -12.90 -8.75 -20.55
CA GLN A 235 -14.11 -7.94 -20.62
C GLN A 235 -13.78 -6.47 -20.84
N THR A 236 -14.29 -5.92 -21.95
CA THR A 236 -14.14 -4.50 -22.27
C THR A 236 -14.89 -3.61 -21.28
N LYS A 237 -16.17 -3.92 -21.00
CA LYS A 237 -16.98 -3.17 -20.03
C LYS A 237 -16.78 -3.77 -18.63
N LYS A 238 -16.23 -2.98 -17.71
CA LYS A 238 -15.91 -3.37 -16.33
C LYS A 238 -16.69 -2.59 -15.27
N VAL A 239 -17.49 -1.61 -15.68
CA VAL A 239 -18.39 -0.88 -14.79
C VAL A 239 -19.81 -1.04 -15.31
N ALA A 240 -20.72 -1.48 -14.46
CA ALA A 240 -22.13 -1.69 -14.80
C ALA A 240 -23.02 -1.32 -13.61
N LEU A 241 -23.35 -0.04 -13.48
CA LEU A 241 -24.13 0.51 -12.35
C LEU A 241 -25.64 0.60 -12.65
N GLY A 242 -26.13 -0.27 -13.55
CA GLY A 242 -27.49 -0.24 -14.05
C GLY A 242 -27.72 0.78 -15.17
N ASN A 243 -28.84 0.61 -15.87
CA ASN A 243 -29.25 1.45 -17.00
C ASN A 243 -30.30 2.47 -16.56
N ALA A 244 -30.30 3.65 -17.18
CA ALA A 244 -31.46 4.53 -17.14
C ALA A 244 -32.63 3.88 -17.88
N ALA A 245 -33.85 3.97 -17.34
CA ALA A 245 -35.07 3.53 -18.01
C ALA A 245 -35.94 4.73 -18.39
N PRO A 246 -36.82 4.63 -19.40
CA PRO A 246 -37.77 5.69 -19.72
C PRO A 246 -38.60 6.09 -18.49
N GLY A 247 -38.52 7.35 -18.07
CA GLY A 247 -39.19 7.86 -16.87
C GLY A 247 -38.46 7.61 -15.54
N ALA A 248 -37.34 6.88 -15.53
CA ALA A 248 -36.52 6.64 -14.35
C ALA A 248 -35.03 6.90 -14.68
N PRO A 249 -34.53 8.14 -14.49
CA PRO A 249 -33.13 8.44 -14.73
C PRO A 249 -32.24 7.61 -13.80
N ARG A 250 -31.06 7.22 -14.27
CA ARG A 250 -30.08 6.51 -13.44
C ARG A 250 -29.73 7.38 -12.23
N VAL A 251 -29.80 6.80 -11.05
CA VAL A 251 -29.38 7.45 -9.80
C VAL A 251 -28.15 6.74 -9.27
N LEU A 252 -27.01 7.43 -9.33
CA LEU A 252 -25.79 6.93 -8.69
C LEU A 252 -25.91 7.00 -7.18
N HIS A 253 -25.34 5.98 -6.52
CA HIS A 253 -25.14 5.95 -5.08
C HIS A 253 -24.40 7.24 -4.63
N PRO A 254 -24.76 7.86 -3.48
CA PRO A 254 -24.16 9.12 -3.03
C PRO A 254 -22.63 9.13 -3.03
N SER A 255 -22.00 8.04 -2.58
CA SER A 255 -20.54 7.88 -2.58
C SER A 255 -19.94 7.99 -3.99
N LEU A 256 -20.58 7.37 -4.98
CA LEU A 256 -20.16 7.45 -6.38
C LEU A 256 -20.40 8.83 -6.97
N ARG A 257 -21.50 9.48 -6.62
CA ARG A 257 -21.79 10.85 -7.05
C ARG A 257 -20.77 11.85 -6.51
N ARG A 258 -20.35 11.70 -5.24
CA ARG A 258 -19.30 12.52 -4.63
C ARG A 258 -17.96 12.33 -5.34
N ALA A 259 -17.57 11.09 -5.60
CA ALA A 259 -16.32 10.78 -6.30
C ALA A 259 -16.34 11.24 -7.77
N LEU A 260 -17.46 11.03 -8.47
CA LEU A 260 -17.60 11.38 -9.88
C LEU A 260 -17.71 12.89 -10.09
N GLY A 261 -18.49 13.58 -9.26
CA GLY A 261 -18.89 14.97 -9.48
C GLY A 261 -20.24 15.09 -10.19
N ALA A 262 -20.73 16.32 -10.30
CA ALA A 262 -21.98 16.62 -10.98
C ALA A 262 -21.77 16.75 -12.50
N ASP A 263 -22.82 16.46 -13.26
CA ASP A 263 -22.94 16.72 -14.70
C ASP A 263 -21.70 16.32 -15.52
N VAL A 264 -21.53 15.01 -15.73
CA VAL A 264 -20.43 14.48 -16.54
C VAL A 264 -20.45 14.96 -17.99
N LEU A 265 -21.60 15.38 -18.51
CA LEU A 265 -21.74 15.80 -19.90
C LEU A 265 -21.10 17.17 -20.12
N SER A 266 -21.29 18.11 -19.20
CA SER A 266 -20.68 19.44 -19.28
C SER A 266 -19.27 19.49 -18.69
N ASN A 267 -18.97 18.70 -17.66
CA ASN A 267 -17.75 18.91 -16.87
C ASN A 267 -16.58 18.00 -17.24
N SER A 268 -16.77 16.95 -18.05
CA SER A 268 -15.69 16.00 -18.38
C SER A 268 -14.89 16.35 -19.65
N GLY A 269 -15.32 17.38 -20.40
CA GLY A 269 -14.71 17.79 -21.68
C GLY A 269 -13.72 18.96 -21.55
N SER A 270 -13.11 19.35 -22.67
CA SER A 270 -12.16 20.49 -22.72
C SER A 270 -12.82 21.85 -22.48
N GLN A 271 -14.12 21.96 -22.74
CA GLN A 271 -14.91 23.18 -22.54
C GLN A 271 -15.61 23.24 -21.18
N GLY A 272 -15.35 22.29 -20.28
CA GLY A 272 -15.95 22.29 -18.95
C GLY A 272 -15.62 23.58 -18.18
N THR A 273 -16.59 24.07 -17.41
CA THR A 273 -16.39 25.25 -16.54
C THR A 273 -15.26 24.99 -15.52
N ALA A 274 -14.67 26.06 -14.99
CA ALA A 274 -13.47 26.09 -14.15
C ALA A 274 -13.22 24.81 -13.31
N SER A 275 -11.95 24.36 -13.24
CA SER A 275 -11.48 23.15 -12.53
C SER A 275 -12.16 22.83 -11.19
N ALA A 276 -12.59 23.87 -10.45
CA ALA A 276 -13.33 23.77 -9.19
C ALA A 276 -14.70 23.05 -9.27
N ALA A 277 -15.33 22.94 -10.44
CA ALA A 277 -16.64 22.28 -10.60
C ALA A 277 -16.54 20.74 -10.76
N ARG A 278 -15.35 20.21 -11.05
CA ARG A 278 -15.15 18.77 -11.32
C ARG A 278 -14.96 17.98 -10.03
N GLY A 279 -15.65 16.84 -9.92
CA GLY A 279 -15.36 15.84 -8.90
C GLY A 279 -13.97 15.20 -9.11
N PRO A 280 -13.43 14.51 -8.09
CA PRO A 280 -12.10 13.88 -8.17
C PRO A 280 -11.87 13.04 -9.44
N LEU A 281 -12.84 12.22 -9.81
CA LEU A 281 -12.72 11.32 -10.94
C LEU A 281 -12.83 12.04 -12.29
N GLN A 282 -13.66 13.09 -12.40
CA GLN A 282 -13.73 13.93 -13.60
C GLN A 282 -12.42 14.71 -13.81
N ARG A 283 -11.82 15.25 -12.74
CA ARG A 283 -10.50 15.91 -12.81
C ARG A 283 -9.44 14.94 -13.29
N ALA A 284 -9.33 13.79 -12.62
CA ALA A 284 -8.39 12.74 -13.01
C ALA A 284 -8.62 12.24 -14.44
N PHE A 285 -9.86 12.14 -14.90
CA PHE A 285 -10.14 11.70 -16.25
C PHE A 285 -9.60 12.69 -17.27
N PHE A 286 -9.84 13.98 -17.09
CA PHE A 286 -9.31 14.99 -18.00
C PHE A 286 -7.78 15.12 -17.91
N ASP A 287 -7.24 15.30 -16.71
CA ASP A 287 -5.83 15.62 -16.49
C ASP A 287 -4.93 14.41 -16.76
N ILE A 288 -5.34 13.22 -16.31
CA ILE A 288 -4.53 12.00 -16.39
C ILE A 288 -4.87 11.20 -17.65
N ILE A 289 -6.14 10.84 -17.86
CA ILE A 289 -6.52 9.90 -18.94
C ILE A 289 -6.46 10.57 -20.31
N LEU A 290 -7.07 11.76 -20.44
CA LEU A 290 -7.15 12.43 -21.73
C LEU A 290 -5.89 13.22 -22.07
N THR A 291 -5.28 13.87 -21.09
CA THR A 291 -4.16 14.82 -21.34
C THR A 291 -2.80 14.17 -21.13
N ASP A 292 -2.50 13.68 -19.93
CA ASP A 292 -1.18 13.15 -19.62
C ASP A 292 -0.90 11.83 -20.33
N GLN A 293 -1.76 10.82 -20.15
CA GLN A 293 -1.57 9.49 -20.73
C GLN A 293 -2.01 9.42 -22.21
N ASP A 294 -2.82 10.38 -22.70
CA ASP A 294 -3.39 10.38 -24.05
C ASP A 294 -3.93 9.00 -24.47
N VAL A 295 -4.69 8.35 -23.58
CA VAL A 295 -5.01 6.91 -23.64
C VAL A 295 -5.68 6.49 -24.95
N PHE A 296 -6.59 7.30 -25.47
CA PHE A 296 -7.37 7.00 -26.68
C PHE A 296 -6.67 7.44 -27.98
N ARG A 297 -5.39 7.77 -27.94
CA ARG A 297 -4.63 8.15 -29.15
C ARG A 297 -4.61 7.03 -30.19
N GLU A 298 -4.23 5.83 -29.75
CA GLU A 298 -4.03 4.66 -30.59
C GLU A 298 -5.32 3.93 -30.94
N ARG A 299 -5.31 3.25 -32.10
CA ARG A 299 -6.48 2.55 -32.66
C ARG A 299 -7.13 1.57 -31.70
N ALA A 300 -6.37 0.63 -31.18
CA ALA A 300 -6.88 -0.37 -30.25
C ALA A 300 -7.56 0.26 -29.01
N ARG A 301 -7.06 1.41 -28.55
CA ARG A 301 -7.56 2.09 -27.36
C ARG A 301 -8.86 2.84 -27.63
N TRP A 302 -8.98 3.54 -28.76
CA TRP A 302 -10.25 4.20 -29.08
C TRP A 302 -11.31 3.21 -29.60
N GLU A 303 -10.94 2.06 -30.16
CA GLU A 303 -11.88 0.96 -30.44
C GLU A 303 -12.49 0.42 -29.15
N THR A 304 -11.66 0.27 -28.10
CA THR A 304 -12.12 -0.06 -26.75
C THR A 304 -13.10 0.99 -26.22
N LEU A 305 -12.82 2.28 -26.43
CA LEU A 305 -13.73 3.37 -26.05
C LEU A 305 -15.08 3.29 -26.79
N LEU A 306 -15.07 3.07 -28.11
CA LEU A 306 -16.29 2.94 -28.91
C LEU A 306 -17.17 1.77 -28.43
N ALA A 307 -16.56 0.65 -28.03
CA ALA A 307 -17.26 -0.51 -27.49
C ALA A 307 -17.94 -0.24 -26.13
N LEU A 308 -17.59 0.84 -25.44
CA LEU A 308 -18.24 1.27 -24.19
C LEU A 308 -19.40 2.25 -24.42
N LEU A 309 -19.56 2.78 -25.64
CA LEU A 309 -20.63 3.70 -25.98
C LEU A 309 -21.98 2.98 -26.15
N PRO A 310 -23.12 3.71 -26.13
CA PRO A 310 -24.43 3.09 -26.21
C PRO A 310 -24.67 2.33 -27.52
N ALA A 311 -24.87 1.01 -27.44
CA ALA A 311 -25.11 0.16 -28.61
C ALA A 311 -26.46 0.45 -29.32
N ASN A 312 -27.40 1.11 -28.63
CA ASN A 312 -28.69 1.52 -29.18
C ASN A 312 -28.61 2.81 -30.03
N ASP A 313 -27.41 3.39 -30.20
CA ASP A 313 -27.13 4.53 -31.09
C ASP A 313 -25.96 4.19 -32.04
N SER A 314 -26.04 3.02 -32.68
CA SER A 314 -24.96 2.45 -33.49
C SER A 314 -24.52 3.35 -34.65
N GLU A 315 -25.44 4.08 -35.27
CA GLU A 315 -25.11 5.03 -36.34
C GLU A 315 -24.19 6.16 -35.84
N ALA A 316 -24.41 6.65 -34.62
CA ALA A 316 -23.55 7.66 -34.03
C ALA A 316 -22.14 7.12 -33.73
N VAL A 317 -22.05 5.88 -33.24
CA VAL A 317 -20.79 5.19 -32.98
C VAL A 317 -19.99 4.97 -34.28
N VAL A 318 -20.65 4.54 -35.36
CA VAL A 318 -20.01 4.36 -36.68
C VAL A 318 -19.50 5.69 -37.24
N ARG A 319 -20.22 6.80 -37.05
CA ARG A 319 -19.74 8.13 -37.45
C ARG A 319 -18.50 8.56 -36.67
N LEU A 320 -18.45 8.28 -35.37
CA LEU A 320 -17.26 8.54 -34.55
C LEU A 320 -16.06 7.72 -35.04
N GLU A 321 -16.27 6.42 -35.30
CA GLU A 321 -15.24 5.53 -35.85
C GLU A 321 -14.69 6.07 -37.18
N ALA A 322 -15.56 6.38 -38.14
CA ALA A 322 -15.14 6.91 -39.44
C ALA A 322 -14.35 8.22 -39.29
N LYS A 323 -14.80 9.12 -38.39
CA LYS A 323 -14.13 10.39 -38.09
C LYS A 323 -12.73 10.17 -37.51
N TRP A 324 -12.57 9.21 -36.62
CA TRP A 324 -11.30 8.93 -35.95
C TRP A 324 -10.33 8.09 -36.81
N ALA A 325 -10.86 7.27 -37.72
CA ALA A 325 -10.06 6.54 -38.69
C ALA A 325 -9.52 7.44 -39.82
N ALA A 326 -10.23 8.52 -40.16
CA ALA A 326 -9.84 9.43 -41.23
C ALA A 326 -8.60 10.29 -40.91
N ALA A 327 -8.36 10.63 -39.65
CA ALA A 327 -7.21 11.44 -39.25
C ALA A 327 -6.81 11.22 -37.77
N PRO A 328 -5.51 11.33 -37.43
CA PRO A 328 -5.06 11.28 -36.04
C PRO A 328 -5.73 12.36 -35.17
N ARG A 329 -6.18 11.98 -33.98
CA ARG A 329 -6.81 12.87 -32.99
C ARG A 329 -6.33 12.51 -31.59
N SER A 330 -6.09 13.51 -30.74
CA SER A 330 -5.81 13.29 -29.32
C SER A 330 -7.04 12.77 -28.58
N SER A 331 -6.81 12.18 -27.42
CA SER A 331 -7.85 11.66 -26.53
C SER A 331 -8.82 12.75 -26.10
N VAL A 332 -8.32 13.96 -25.81
CA VAL A 332 -9.15 15.14 -25.51
C VAL A 332 -10.15 15.40 -26.66
N ARG A 333 -9.67 15.44 -27.91
CA ARG A 333 -10.55 15.71 -29.07
C ARG A 333 -11.54 14.59 -29.34
N LYS A 334 -11.12 13.32 -29.17
CA LYS A 334 -12.03 12.18 -29.29
C LYS A 334 -13.12 12.22 -28.22
N TRP A 335 -12.76 12.58 -26.99
CA TRP A 335 -13.73 12.71 -25.92
C TRP A 335 -14.69 13.88 -26.13
N ASP A 336 -14.20 15.04 -26.59
CA ASP A 336 -15.08 16.15 -26.98
C ASP A 336 -16.07 15.74 -28.09
N ASP A 337 -15.63 14.93 -29.06
CA ASP A 337 -16.53 14.39 -30.10
C ASP A 337 -17.65 13.50 -29.49
N VAL A 338 -17.30 12.69 -28.47
CA VAL A 338 -18.26 11.85 -27.72
C VAL A 338 -19.28 12.74 -26.99
N LEU A 339 -18.83 13.77 -26.28
CA LEU A 339 -19.70 14.67 -25.53
C LEU A 339 -20.63 15.48 -26.45
N GLU A 340 -20.11 15.95 -27.60
CA GLU A 340 -20.91 16.65 -28.61
C GLU A 340 -21.99 15.73 -29.19
N THR A 341 -21.62 14.49 -29.49
CA THR A 341 -22.55 13.45 -29.99
C THR A 341 -23.63 13.15 -28.97
N ALA A 342 -23.26 12.94 -27.71
CA ALA A 342 -24.20 12.71 -26.61
C ALA A 342 -25.17 13.89 -26.41
N SER A 343 -24.67 15.13 -26.47
CA SER A 343 -25.49 16.34 -26.32
C SER A 343 -26.54 16.46 -27.43
N LYS A 344 -26.15 16.15 -28.67
CA LYS A 344 -27.02 16.17 -29.86
C LYS A 344 -27.90 14.93 -30.02
N SER A 345 -27.70 13.90 -29.20
CA SER A 345 -28.51 12.66 -29.26
C SER A 345 -29.99 12.93 -28.96
N ALA A 346 -30.86 12.06 -29.49
CA ALA A 346 -32.29 12.14 -29.23
C ALA A 346 -32.56 12.02 -27.72
N GLU A 347 -33.56 12.75 -27.21
CA GLU A 347 -33.88 12.80 -25.78
C GLU A 347 -34.14 11.42 -25.17
N ARG A 348 -34.75 10.51 -25.93
CA ARG A 348 -34.98 9.11 -25.53
C ARG A 348 -33.71 8.27 -25.38
N VAL A 349 -32.60 8.68 -26.02
CA VAL A 349 -31.31 7.96 -26.05
C VAL A 349 -30.28 8.64 -25.13
N ARG A 350 -30.39 9.95 -24.92
CA ARG A 350 -29.46 10.75 -24.10
C ARG A 350 -29.17 10.16 -22.70
N PRO A 351 -30.13 9.59 -21.95
CA PRO A 351 -29.84 8.95 -20.67
C PRO A 351 -28.86 7.76 -20.78
N ALA A 352 -28.89 7.01 -21.88
CA ALA A 352 -27.93 5.92 -22.13
C ALA A 352 -26.53 6.46 -22.40
N TRP A 353 -26.41 7.58 -23.14
CA TRP A 353 -25.14 8.28 -23.32
C TRP A 353 -24.56 8.79 -22.01
N ILE A 354 -25.38 9.43 -21.17
CA ILE A 354 -24.93 9.91 -19.85
C ILE A 354 -24.44 8.73 -19.02
N ALA A 355 -25.21 7.63 -18.92
CA ALA A 355 -24.80 6.44 -18.17
C ALA A 355 -23.50 5.83 -18.71
N ALA A 356 -23.31 5.78 -20.03
CA ALA A 356 -22.07 5.30 -20.64
C ALA A 356 -20.87 6.22 -20.31
N ILE A 357 -21.05 7.54 -20.37
CA ILE A 357 -20.01 8.52 -20.01
C ILE A 357 -19.63 8.36 -18.54
N GLU A 358 -20.59 8.26 -17.63
CA GLU A 358 -20.34 8.01 -16.21
C GLU A 358 -19.57 6.69 -15.99
N ASP A 359 -20.00 5.60 -16.64
CA ASP A 359 -19.33 4.29 -16.56
C ASP A 359 -17.89 4.36 -17.09
N ILE A 360 -17.65 5.08 -18.18
CA ILE A 360 -16.32 5.26 -18.76
C ILE A 360 -15.42 6.04 -17.82
N VAL A 361 -15.88 7.16 -17.26
CA VAL A 361 -15.07 7.92 -16.29
C VAL A 361 -14.70 7.02 -15.12
N LEU A 362 -15.67 6.33 -14.52
CA LEU A 362 -15.43 5.39 -13.42
C LEU A 362 -14.45 4.27 -13.80
N GLN A 363 -14.60 3.65 -14.98
CA GLN A 363 -13.74 2.52 -15.38
C GLN A 363 -12.26 2.89 -15.52
N TYR A 364 -12.00 4.14 -15.92
CA TYR A 364 -10.64 4.63 -16.18
C TYR A 364 -10.01 5.34 -14.97
N THR A 365 -10.78 5.79 -13.98
CA THR A 365 -10.24 6.56 -12.84
C THR A 365 -10.62 6.08 -11.45
N TYR A 366 -11.63 5.22 -11.30
CA TYR A 366 -12.02 4.72 -9.98
C TYR A 366 -10.92 3.83 -9.36
N PRO A 367 -10.74 3.85 -8.02
CA PRO A 367 -9.80 2.98 -7.32
C PRO A 367 -9.87 1.51 -7.77
N ARG A 368 -8.72 0.91 -8.07
CA ARG A 368 -8.54 -0.53 -8.27
C ARG A 368 -7.86 -1.08 -7.01
N ILE A 369 -8.59 -1.87 -6.24
CA ILE A 369 -8.12 -2.44 -4.97
C ILE A 369 -7.92 -3.94 -5.12
N ASP A 370 -6.85 -4.50 -4.54
CA ASP A 370 -6.76 -5.94 -4.34
C ASP A 370 -7.74 -6.36 -3.22
N ALA A 371 -8.93 -6.75 -3.67
CA ALA A 371 -10.06 -7.07 -2.80
C ALA A 371 -9.75 -8.22 -1.82
N GLU A 372 -8.89 -9.17 -2.18
CA GLU A 372 -8.61 -10.34 -1.32
C GLU A 372 -7.75 -9.99 -0.11
N VAL A 373 -6.94 -8.93 -0.20
CA VAL A 373 -6.13 -8.39 0.91
C VAL A 373 -7.01 -7.82 2.03
N SER A 374 -8.19 -7.31 1.65
CA SER A 374 -9.13 -6.62 2.54
C SER A 374 -10.21 -7.54 3.14
N LYS A 375 -10.63 -8.60 2.42
CA LYS A 375 -11.79 -9.43 2.77
C LYS A 375 -11.64 -10.30 4.01
N ARG A 376 -10.42 -10.70 4.39
CA ARG A 376 -10.19 -11.65 5.50
C ARG A 376 -9.30 -11.08 6.59
N GLN A 377 -9.57 -11.47 7.84
CA GLN A 377 -8.72 -11.11 8.98
C GLN A 377 -7.36 -11.80 8.97
N ASN A 378 -7.19 -12.95 8.32
CA ASN A 378 -5.93 -13.70 8.37
C ASN A 378 -4.87 -13.30 7.34
N HIS A 379 -5.14 -12.27 6.53
CA HIS A 379 -4.22 -11.78 5.52
C HIS A 379 -3.05 -11.03 6.18
N LEU A 380 -1.84 -11.22 5.66
CA LEU A 380 -0.66 -10.47 6.09
C LEU A 380 -0.31 -9.41 5.07
N LEU A 381 0.07 -8.22 5.54
CA LEU A 381 0.49 -7.14 4.66
C LEU A 381 1.83 -6.59 5.11
N LYS A 382 2.66 -6.18 4.14
CA LYS A 382 4.01 -5.66 4.36
C LYS A 382 4.00 -4.52 5.40
N SER A 383 4.87 -4.61 6.40
CA SER A 383 4.95 -3.63 7.47
C SER A 383 5.35 -2.24 6.95
N PRO A 384 4.85 -1.14 7.55
CA PRO A 384 5.47 0.17 7.41
C PRO A 384 6.96 0.13 7.78
N PHE A 385 7.74 0.99 7.15
CA PHE A 385 9.18 1.16 7.32
C PHE A 385 10.09 -0.01 6.95
N VAL A 386 9.58 -1.12 6.38
CA VAL A 386 10.50 -2.12 5.81
C VAL A 386 11.14 -1.60 4.53
N VAL A 387 12.32 -2.12 4.20
CA VAL A 387 13.00 -1.83 2.94
C VAL A 387 12.43 -2.73 1.84
N HIS A 388 12.15 -2.18 0.67
CA HIS A 388 11.79 -3.00 -0.48
C HIS A 388 13.04 -3.62 -1.11
N PRO A 389 13.14 -4.96 -1.23
CA PRO A 389 14.39 -5.65 -1.55
C PRO A 389 14.93 -5.32 -2.94
N SER A 390 14.07 -5.05 -3.93
CA SER A 390 14.50 -4.71 -5.31
C SER A 390 14.71 -3.22 -5.59
N THR A 391 14.46 -2.35 -4.61
CA THR A 391 14.56 -0.89 -4.84
C THR A 391 15.39 -0.18 -3.79
N GLY A 392 15.65 -0.82 -2.64
CA GLY A 392 16.27 -0.20 -1.48
C GLY A 392 15.43 0.90 -0.82
N ARG A 393 14.24 1.23 -1.34
CA ARG A 393 13.38 2.29 -0.80
C ARG A 393 12.69 1.81 0.48
N VAL A 394 12.61 2.70 1.45
CA VAL A 394 11.84 2.47 2.68
C VAL A 394 10.35 2.63 2.40
N CYS A 395 9.52 1.74 2.94
CA CYS A 395 8.06 1.82 2.86
C CYS A 395 7.53 2.90 3.81
N VAL A 396 7.56 4.16 3.38
CA VAL A 396 7.27 5.31 4.23
C VAL A 396 5.76 5.63 4.30
N PRO A 397 5.24 6.05 5.47
CA PRO A 397 3.89 6.61 5.58
C PRO A 397 3.79 7.96 4.88
N LEU A 398 2.64 8.25 4.27
CA LEU A 398 2.35 9.48 3.54
C LEU A 398 1.00 10.06 3.96
N GLU A 399 0.91 11.39 4.06
CA GLU A 399 -0.37 12.10 4.23
C GLU A 399 -1.07 12.22 2.87
N VAL A 400 -2.41 12.33 2.85
CA VAL A 400 -3.21 12.36 1.61
C VAL A 400 -2.75 13.49 0.68
N GLU A 401 -2.42 14.64 1.24
CA GLU A 401 -1.94 15.82 0.52
C GLU A 401 -0.55 15.61 -0.09
N GLN A 402 0.32 14.86 0.59
CA GLN A 402 1.66 14.51 0.10
C GLN A 402 1.57 13.53 -1.07
N ILE A 403 0.63 12.58 -1.02
CA ILE A 403 0.47 11.54 -2.04
C ILE A 403 0.19 12.13 -3.42
N GLN A 404 -0.54 13.24 -3.51
CA GLN A 404 -0.83 13.95 -4.77
C GLN A 404 0.42 14.41 -5.52
N HIS A 405 1.51 14.69 -4.79
CA HIS A 405 2.75 15.25 -5.32
C HIS A 405 3.94 14.31 -5.13
N PHE A 406 3.71 13.09 -4.64
CA PHE A 406 4.77 12.16 -4.31
C PHE A 406 5.42 11.60 -5.58
N ASP A 407 6.74 11.72 -5.68
CA ASP A 407 7.51 11.06 -6.74
C ASP A 407 7.96 9.68 -6.25
N PRO A 408 7.44 8.56 -6.81
CA PRO A 408 7.83 7.23 -6.38
C PRO A 408 9.31 6.89 -6.60
N HIS A 409 10.05 7.66 -7.42
CA HIS A 409 11.48 7.43 -7.59
C HIS A 409 12.33 8.07 -6.50
N ASN A 410 11.99 9.30 -6.11
CA ASN A 410 12.85 10.17 -5.29
C ASN A 410 12.21 10.57 -3.95
N GLY A 411 10.91 10.33 -3.77
CA GLY A 411 10.16 10.77 -2.60
C GLY A 411 10.36 9.90 -1.36
N ALA A 412 10.79 8.64 -1.52
CA ALA A 412 11.13 7.76 -0.41
C ALA A 412 12.66 7.59 -0.31
N PRO A 413 13.25 7.72 0.89
CA PRO A 413 14.69 7.51 1.07
C PRO A 413 15.04 6.04 0.85
N THR A 414 16.25 5.82 0.34
CA THR A 414 16.80 4.46 0.22
C THR A 414 17.65 4.10 1.43
N VAL A 415 17.81 2.81 1.71
CA VAL A 415 18.67 2.33 2.78
C VAL A 415 20.11 2.85 2.65
N ALA A 416 20.65 2.85 1.42
CA ALA A 416 21.98 3.38 1.13
C ALA A 416 22.09 4.89 1.38
N GLN A 417 21.04 5.67 1.06
CA GLN A 417 21.01 7.09 1.38
C GLN A 417 21.03 7.31 2.90
N LEU A 418 20.18 6.61 3.64
CA LEU A 418 20.05 6.80 5.09
C LEU A 418 21.34 6.44 5.84
N LEU A 419 22.02 5.36 5.45
CA LEU A 419 23.30 4.98 6.06
C LEU A 419 24.39 6.01 5.77
N ARG A 420 24.46 6.56 4.55
CA ARG A 420 25.40 7.66 4.22
C ARG A 420 25.13 8.93 5.01
N GLU A 421 23.86 9.30 5.19
CA GLU A 421 23.46 10.44 6.03
C GLU A 421 23.90 10.25 7.47
N LEU A 422 23.73 9.04 8.01
CA LEU A 422 24.13 8.69 9.36
C LEU A 422 25.67 8.73 9.53
N ASN A 423 26.42 8.09 8.63
CA ASN A 423 27.89 8.11 8.66
C ASN A 423 28.43 9.54 8.58
N ARG A 424 27.84 10.39 7.73
CA ARG A 424 28.20 11.81 7.62
C ARG A 424 27.93 12.57 8.92
N HIS A 425 26.77 12.34 9.55
CA HIS A 425 26.45 12.93 10.83
C HIS A 425 27.46 12.48 11.92
N GLU A 426 27.85 11.21 11.94
CA GLU A 426 28.82 10.70 12.90
C GLU A 426 30.20 11.31 12.71
N ALA A 427 30.69 11.39 11.46
CA ALA A 427 31.97 12.02 11.15
C ALA A 427 32.02 13.51 11.58
N GLN A 428 30.91 14.24 11.43
CA GLN A 428 30.80 15.64 11.83
C GLN A 428 30.73 15.84 13.36
N HIS A 429 30.29 14.82 14.09
CA HIS A 429 30.07 14.88 15.55
C HIS A 429 31.02 14.00 16.37
N ALA A 430 32.01 13.37 15.74
CA ALA A 430 33.01 12.51 16.39
C ALA A 430 33.88 13.24 17.44
N ALA A 431 33.95 14.58 17.40
CA ALA A 431 34.72 15.41 18.34
C ALA A 431 33.91 15.93 19.54
N SER A 432 32.60 15.66 19.62
CA SER A 432 31.74 16.07 20.74
C SER A 432 31.58 14.94 21.78
N SER A 433 31.78 15.29 23.06
CA SER A 433 31.57 14.47 24.28
C SER A 433 30.36 13.53 24.25
N PRO A 434 30.35 12.44 25.05
CA PRO A 434 29.39 11.34 24.90
C PRO A 434 27.96 11.87 24.93
N ALA A 435 27.24 11.61 23.83
CA ALA A 435 25.86 12.03 23.66
C ALA A 435 25.03 11.51 24.83
N ALA A 436 24.21 12.40 25.40
CA ALA A 436 23.19 12.03 26.37
C ALA A 436 22.39 10.84 25.81
N PRO A 437 21.93 9.88 26.65
CA PRO A 437 21.21 8.71 26.19
C PRO A 437 20.07 9.15 25.26
N HIS A 438 20.19 8.77 23.98
CA HIS A 438 19.23 9.12 22.96
C HIS A 438 17.87 8.52 23.36
N THR A 439 16.94 9.37 23.78
CA THR A 439 15.56 8.95 24.12
C THR A 439 14.76 8.54 22.89
N LYS A 440 15.25 8.89 21.69
CA LYS A 440 14.68 8.60 20.37
C LYS A 440 15.71 7.91 19.46
N GLY A 441 15.25 7.29 18.37
CA GLY A 441 16.12 6.49 17.48
C GLY A 441 17.02 7.34 16.58
N GLU A 442 18.10 6.74 16.07
CA GLU A 442 19.10 7.44 15.22
C GLU A 442 18.54 7.92 13.88
N TRP A 443 17.37 7.43 13.48
CA TRP A 443 16.62 7.90 12.31
C TRP A 443 16.34 9.40 12.34
N GLU A 444 16.35 10.06 13.52
CA GLU A 444 16.21 11.52 13.65
C GLU A 444 17.32 12.30 12.92
N LYS A 445 18.47 11.67 12.69
CA LYS A 445 19.64 12.25 12.04
C LYS A 445 19.61 12.07 10.51
N THR A 446 18.52 11.55 9.97
CA THR A 446 18.38 11.14 8.56
C THR A 446 17.11 11.70 7.94
N SER A 447 17.01 11.60 6.63
CA SER A 447 15.82 11.89 5.83
C SER A 447 14.63 10.98 6.14
N LEU A 448 14.78 9.94 6.98
CA LEU A 448 13.68 9.13 7.48
C LEU A 448 12.83 9.86 8.55
N ARG A 449 13.41 10.86 9.22
CA ARG A 449 12.78 11.61 10.32
C ARG A 449 11.35 12.10 10.07
N PRO A 450 11.04 12.86 9.00
CA PRO A 450 9.71 13.42 8.81
C PRO A 450 8.62 12.32 8.74
N PHE A 451 8.96 11.17 8.16
CA PHE A 451 8.04 10.04 8.01
C PHE A 451 7.76 9.35 9.35
N VAL A 452 8.78 9.20 10.21
CA VAL A 452 8.59 8.62 11.55
C VAL A 452 7.81 9.58 12.45
N GLU A 453 8.13 10.87 12.42
CA GLU A 453 7.40 11.87 13.20
C GLU A 453 5.92 11.93 12.80
N GLN A 454 5.62 11.82 11.50
CA GLN A 454 4.25 11.73 11.00
C GLN A 454 3.51 10.49 11.52
N PHE A 455 4.17 9.34 11.47
CA PHE A 455 3.61 8.09 12.01
C PHE A 455 3.35 8.17 13.51
N ASP A 456 4.27 8.77 14.25
CA ASP A 456 4.15 8.99 15.69
C ASP A 456 2.99 9.95 16.00
N ARG A 457 2.78 11.01 15.18
CA ARG A 457 1.62 11.92 15.33
C ARG A 457 0.30 11.19 15.13
N ALA A 458 0.19 10.36 14.10
CA ALA A 458 -1.00 9.54 13.84
C ALA A 458 -1.27 8.57 15.01
N THR A 459 -0.23 7.88 15.46
CA THR A 459 -0.30 6.95 16.60
C THR A 459 -0.69 7.66 17.89
N ALA A 460 -0.13 8.84 18.16
CA ALA A 460 -0.46 9.61 19.35
C ALA A 460 -1.94 10.06 19.36
N LYS A 461 -2.54 10.36 18.20
CA LYS A 461 -3.97 10.68 18.09
C LYS A 461 -4.84 9.48 18.50
N LEU A 462 -4.54 8.31 17.96
CA LEU A 462 -5.19 7.05 18.32
C LEU A 462 -5.08 6.77 19.83
N LEU A 463 -3.89 6.86 20.42
CA LEU A 463 -3.69 6.59 21.84
C LEU A 463 -4.44 7.56 22.75
N ARG A 464 -4.58 8.83 22.36
CA ARG A 464 -5.41 9.80 23.08
C ARG A 464 -6.87 9.37 23.10
N GLU A 465 -7.42 8.99 21.94
CA GLU A 465 -8.81 8.53 21.84
C GLU A 465 -9.06 7.24 22.64
N VAL A 466 -8.14 6.27 22.58
CA VAL A 466 -8.22 5.04 23.40
C VAL A 466 -8.24 5.36 24.90
N ARG A 467 -7.36 6.26 25.34
CA ARG A 467 -7.31 6.69 26.75
C ARG A 467 -8.59 7.38 27.18
N ASP A 468 -9.11 8.27 26.34
CA ASP A 468 -10.30 9.06 26.65
C ASP A 468 -11.56 8.16 26.68
N ALA A 469 -11.66 7.18 25.78
CA ALA A 469 -12.70 6.16 25.82
C ALA A 469 -12.66 5.34 27.11
N LYS A 470 -11.48 4.88 27.55
CA LYS A 470 -11.32 4.16 28.83
C LYS A 470 -11.77 4.98 30.03
N ARG A 471 -11.41 6.28 30.08
CA ARG A 471 -11.84 7.20 31.15
C ARG A 471 -13.35 7.36 31.18
N ALA A 472 -14.01 7.46 30.03
CA ALA A 472 -15.46 7.55 29.94
C ALA A 472 -16.15 6.29 30.49
N THR A 473 -15.64 5.09 30.16
CA THR A 473 -16.16 3.83 30.70
C THR A 473 -15.99 3.73 32.22
N THR A 474 -14.83 4.11 32.76
CA THR A 474 -14.61 4.11 34.22
C THR A 474 -15.55 5.07 34.94
N LYS A 475 -15.81 6.27 34.38
CA LYS A 475 -16.72 7.24 34.99
C LYS A 475 -18.16 6.72 35.06
N HIS A 476 -18.67 6.13 33.97
CA HIS A 476 -20.01 5.53 33.98
C HIS A 476 -20.14 4.34 34.93
N SER A 477 -19.07 3.60 35.20
CA SER A 477 -19.09 2.50 36.18
C SER A 477 -19.12 2.97 37.64
N LEU A 478 -18.81 4.24 37.92
CA LEU A 478 -18.77 4.82 39.27
C LEU A 478 -20.03 5.65 39.60
N ASP A 479 -20.91 5.87 38.61
CA ASP A 479 -22.19 6.57 38.77
C ASP A 479 -23.36 5.62 39.12
N PHE A 480 -23.07 4.34 39.43
CA PHE A 480 -23.97 3.34 40.00
C PHE A 480 -23.53 3.00 41.43
#